data_AF-A0A848EV28-F1
#
_entry.id   AF-A0A848EV28-F1
#
_cell.length_a   1.000
_cell.length_b   1.000
_cell.length_c   1.000
_cell.angle_alpha   90.00
_cell.angle_beta   90.00
_cell.angle_gamma   90.00
#
_symmetry.space_group_name_H-M   'P 1'
#
loop_
_entity.id
_entity.type
_entity.pdbx_description
1 polymer ?
#
loop_
_entity_poly.entity_id
_entity_poly.type
_entity_poly.pdbx_seq_one_letter_code
_entity_poly.pdbx_strand_id
1 'polypeptide(L)'
;MSSKLGTLCIILTAIAFGTMEISLKIAGTAFTPFQLTFLRFLVGGLLLMPLAIRDVKKRSIHLDRSDWGYLAVLGLVNICFSMILFQIGVNMANAGLAAIVFSSNPIFVMIFSYFIIHEAFTRKKAITLVLSLIGLVIVANPMAIIRSGNIGLLVSLAAAVSFALYTTLGKLRIEKLGGNVENAFSFLIGCVFLFFILLFHGDPIMAGIDSHTVWPLIYCSLVVTGFGYLCFMKAIELTGPSNASFAFFIKPIIALILSAIILSEPITVNAVVGLALILLGCTMAGPIEHLLFRHHAIGEIEGRENHPAWIKEDTESPLVITISREYGSGGRNIGKLVARQLGIPYYDTEILNLTRKEHPQTFAAWCKDRKRLLGPLLTKVYDDYIHYASGYESKQQEMFRDEAEVIQGLTAGKSCVIVGRLANYILRKRPNTFNVFISSDPDWAIQRIMLREHVDADKARKIRNHVNHERRDHCMYCTDSYWGYGANYDLSLKSSDYGVVKTADLILQAAQHRLTISKEDINPAADHNAISTPAAAAES
;
A
#
# COMPACT_ATOMS: atom_id res chain seq x y z
N MET A 1 -0.84 7.82 12.21
CA MET A 1 -2.33 7.95 12.31
C MET A 1 -3.10 7.65 11.01
N SER A 2 -2.56 7.99 9.83
CA SER A 2 -3.25 7.87 8.51
C SER A 2 -3.74 6.46 8.13
N SER A 3 -2.92 5.42 8.36
CA SER A 3 -3.24 4.02 7.95
C SER A 3 -4.48 3.44 8.65
N LYS A 4 -4.62 3.62 9.98
CA LYS A 4 -5.80 3.13 10.73
C LYS A 4 -7.10 3.80 10.29
N LEU A 5 -7.04 5.10 9.98
CA LEU A 5 -8.19 5.84 9.50
C LEU A 5 -8.60 5.40 8.09
N GLY A 6 -7.62 5.17 7.20
CA GLY A 6 -7.89 4.60 5.86
C GLY A 6 -8.58 3.25 5.93
N THR A 7 -8.08 2.33 6.75
CA THR A 7 -8.69 1.01 6.99
C THR A 7 -10.11 1.13 7.56
N LEU A 8 -10.32 2.00 8.54
CA LEU A 8 -11.65 2.25 9.10
C LEU A 8 -12.62 2.76 8.03
N CYS A 9 -12.18 3.70 7.18
CA CYS A 9 -12.99 4.20 6.07
C CYS A 9 -13.34 3.10 5.06
N ILE A 10 -12.43 2.15 4.78
CA ILE A 10 -12.71 1.00 3.90
C ILE A 10 -13.82 0.11 4.51
N ILE A 11 -13.74 -0.20 5.80
CA ILE A 11 -14.74 -1.04 6.48
C ILE A 11 -16.10 -0.33 6.52
N LEU A 12 -16.13 0.95 6.87
CA LEU A 12 -17.36 1.75 6.90
C LEU A 12 -17.98 1.84 5.51
N THR A 13 -17.16 2.01 4.47
CA THR A 13 -17.62 1.96 3.07
C THR A 13 -18.22 0.60 2.75
N ALA A 14 -17.56 -0.49 3.13
CA ALA A 14 -18.06 -1.84 2.87
C ALA A 14 -19.42 -2.10 3.51
N ILE A 15 -19.64 -1.61 4.74
CA ILE A 15 -20.92 -1.73 5.43
C ILE A 15 -22.00 -0.91 4.71
N ALA A 16 -21.72 0.37 4.44
CA ALA A 16 -22.68 1.26 3.78
C ALA A 16 -23.01 0.82 2.35
N PHE A 17 -22.02 0.32 1.59
CA PHE A 17 -22.24 -0.18 0.24
C PHE A 17 -22.76 -1.61 0.22
N GLY A 18 -22.56 -2.42 1.27
CA GLY A 18 -23.08 -3.78 1.43
C GLY A 18 -24.58 -3.84 1.66
N THR A 19 -25.17 -2.76 2.19
CA THR A 19 -26.62 -2.64 2.41
C THR A 19 -27.34 -1.92 1.26
N MET A 20 -26.58 -1.47 0.25
CA MET A 20 -27.08 -0.65 -0.86
C MET A 20 -28.09 -1.40 -1.71
N GLU A 21 -27.76 -2.60 -2.20
CA GLU A 21 -28.61 -3.37 -3.12
C GLU A 21 -29.98 -3.68 -2.51
N ILE A 22 -30.02 -4.03 -1.23
CA ILE A 22 -31.27 -4.31 -0.51
C ILE A 22 -32.15 -3.07 -0.47
N SER A 23 -31.57 -1.94 -0.06
CA SER A 23 -32.29 -0.68 0.08
C SER A 23 -32.77 -0.15 -1.27
N LEU A 24 -31.95 -0.29 -2.32
CA LEU A 24 -32.29 0.09 -3.69
C LEU A 24 -33.34 -0.83 -4.30
N LYS A 25 -33.37 -2.12 -3.96
CA LYS A 25 -34.41 -3.06 -4.43
C LYS A 25 -35.76 -2.73 -3.82
N ILE A 26 -35.79 -2.41 -2.52
CA ILE A 26 -37.02 -2.00 -1.82
C ILE A 26 -37.52 -0.67 -2.38
N ALA A 27 -36.67 0.35 -2.45
CA ALA A 27 -37.04 1.67 -2.99
C ALA A 27 -37.41 1.61 -4.49
N GLY A 28 -36.72 0.77 -5.26
CA GLY A 28 -36.92 0.62 -6.70
C GLY A 28 -38.26 0.02 -7.11
N THR A 29 -39.09 -0.43 -6.16
CA THR A 29 -40.47 -0.86 -6.44
C THR A 29 -41.42 0.31 -6.70
N ALA A 30 -41.11 1.51 -6.17
CA ALA A 30 -41.97 2.69 -6.27
C ALA A 30 -41.40 3.81 -7.16
N PHE A 31 -40.09 3.79 -7.40
CA PHE A 31 -39.38 4.82 -8.16
C PHE A 31 -38.78 4.25 -9.45
N THR A 32 -38.77 5.07 -10.51
CA THR A 32 -37.98 4.71 -11.70
C THR A 32 -36.48 4.73 -11.39
N PRO A 33 -35.64 3.98 -12.13
CA PRO A 33 -34.20 3.98 -11.90
C PRO A 33 -33.55 5.37 -11.97
N PHE A 34 -34.04 6.21 -12.88
CA PHE A 34 -33.60 7.59 -13.04
C PHE A 34 -34.01 8.45 -11.85
N GLN A 35 -35.27 8.34 -11.43
CA GLN A 35 -35.83 9.13 -10.32
C GLN A 35 -35.13 8.80 -9.00
N LEU A 36 -34.99 7.52 -8.67
CA LEU A 36 -34.33 7.09 -7.42
C LEU A 36 -32.87 7.54 -7.37
N THR A 37 -32.15 7.41 -8.50
CA THR A 37 -30.77 7.85 -8.62
C THR A 37 -30.67 9.36 -8.46
N PHE A 38 -31.54 10.14 -9.10
CA PHE A 38 -31.57 11.60 -8.98
C PHE A 38 -31.79 12.05 -7.54
N LEU A 39 -32.84 11.55 -6.89
CA LEU A 39 -33.19 11.96 -5.52
C LEU A 39 -32.06 11.65 -4.54
N ARG A 40 -31.49 10.44 -4.59
CA ARG A 40 -30.45 10.04 -3.62
C ARG A 40 -29.15 10.82 -3.81
N PHE A 41 -28.77 11.14 -5.04
CA PHE A 41 -27.56 11.93 -5.31
C PHE A 41 -27.77 13.42 -5.08
N LEU A 42 -28.98 13.94 -5.30
CA LEU A 42 -29.30 15.32 -4.97
C LEU A 42 -29.18 15.52 -3.46
N VAL A 43 -29.84 14.68 -2.67
CA VAL A 43 -29.79 14.74 -1.21
C VAL A 43 -28.36 14.45 -0.70
N GLY A 44 -27.68 13.44 -1.24
CA GLY A 44 -26.30 13.12 -0.87
C GLY A 44 -25.32 14.25 -1.20
N GLY A 45 -25.43 14.89 -2.37
CA GLY A 45 -24.60 16.02 -2.76
C GLY A 45 -24.82 17.25 -1.87
N LEU A 46 -26.09 17.56 -1.55
CA LEU A 46 -26.44 18.63 -0.62
C LEU A 46 -25.93 18.35 0.81
N LEU A 47 -25.98 17.10 1.27
CA LEU A 47 -25.45 16.70 2.58
C LEU A 47 -23.95 16.91 2.68
N LEU A 48 -23.20 16.65 1.60
CA LEU A 48 -21.75 16.80 1.55
C LEU A 48 -21.30 18.26 1.31
N MET A 49 -22.21 19.13 0.84
CA MET A 49 -21.91 20.51 0.49
C MET A 49 -21.31 21.34 1.64
N PRO A 50 -21.80 21.29 2.90
CA PRO A 50 -21.18 22.02 4.01
C PRO A 50 -19.73 21.61 4.27
N LEU A 51 -19.42 20.32 4.11
CA LEU A 51 -18.05 19.80 4.25
C LEU A 51 -17.16 20.27 3.10
N ALA A 52 -17.68 20.25 1.87
CA ALA A 52 -16.98 20.77 0.70
C ALA A 52 -16.67 22.27 0.84
N ILE A 53 -17.64 23.09 1.24
CA ILE A 53 -17.45 24.54 1.46
C ILE A 53 -16.39 24.80 2.54
N ARG A 54 -16.42 24.01 3.62
CA ARG A 54 -15.42 24.10 4.69
C ARG A 54 -14.01 23.78 4.17
N ASP A 55 -13.87 22.74 3.35
CA ASP A 55 -12.59 22.33 2.79
C ASP A 55 -12.06 23.35 1.77
N VAL A 56 -12.93 23.91 0.91
CA VAL A 56 -12.57 25.00 -0.02
C VAL A 56 -12.00 26.20 0.75
N LYS A 57 -12.64 26.61 1.84
CA LYS A 57 -12.18 27.73 2.67
C LYS A 57 -10.88 27.40 3.41
N LYS A 58 -10.78 26.22 4.04
CA LYS A 58 -9.59 25.84 4.82
C LYS A 58 -8.35 25.61 3.97
N ARG A 59 -8.51 24.97 2.80
CA ARG A 59 -7.42 24.62 1.88
C ARG A 59 -7.16 25.71 0.84
N SER A 60 -7.91 26.82 0.86
CA SER A 60 -7.85 27.91 -0.13
C SER A 60 -7.92 27.40 -1.58
N ILE A 61 -8.84 26.48 -1.84
CA ILE A 61 -8.99 25.83 -3.15
C ILE A 61 -9.59 26.82 -4.14
N HIS A 62 -8.87 27.06 -5.24
CA HIS A 62 -9.36 27.85 -6.37
C HIS A 62 -9.77 26.92 -7.51
N LEU A 63 -11.05 26.97 -7.88
CA LEU A 63 -11.61 26.17 -8.98
C LEU A 63 -11.48 26.93 -10.29
N ASP A 64 -10.67 26.41 -11.22
CA ASP A 64 -10.56 26.95 -12.57
C ASP A 64 -11.59 26.30 -13.52
N ARG A 65 -11.68 26.79 -14.76
CA ARG A 65 -12.60 26.24 -15.78
C ARG A 65 -12.33 24.77 -16.09
N SER A 66 -11.07 24.34 -15.98
CA SER A 66 -10.67 22.95 -16.21
C SER A 66 -11.17 22.05 -15.07
N ASP A 67 -11.18 22.52 -13.83
CA ASP A 67 -11.72 21.81 -12.66
C ASP A 67 -13.22 21.63 -12.78
N TRP A 68 -13.96 22.65 -13.19
CA TRP A 68 -15.40 22.55 -13.43
C TRP A 68 -15.72 21.54 -14.54
N GLY A 69 -14.96 21.56 -15.64
CA GLY A 69 -15.10 20.56 -16.70
C GLY A 69 -14.80 19.14 -16.21
N TYR A 70 -13.77 18.97 -15.39
CA TYR A 70 -13.41 17.69 -14.80
C TYR A 70 -14.47 17.17 -13.81
N LEU A 71 -15.00 18.02 -12.93
CA LEU A 71 -16.09 17.68 -12.01
C LEU A 71 -17.37 17.31 -12.77
N ALA A 72 -17.64 17.95 -13.91
CA ALA A 72 -18.74 17.58 -14.79
C ALA A 72 -18.55 16.19 -15.41
N VAL A 73 -17.33 15.86 -15.86
CA VAL A 73 -17.01 14.51 -16.36
C VAL A 73 -17.19 13.47 -15.25
N LEU A 74 -16.69 13.72 -14.04
CA LEU A 74 -16.89 12.81 -12.91
C LEU A 74 -18.37 12.60 -12.59
N GLY A 75 -19.15 13.69 -12.55
CA GLY A 75 -20.59 13.64 -12.30
C GLY A 75 -21.33 12.84 -13.36
N LEU A 76 -21.00 13.05 -14.63
CA LEU A 76 -21.58 12.34 -15.77
C LEU A 76 -21.25 10.83 -15.72
N VAL A 77 -19.96 10.48 -15.55
CA VAL A 77 -19.51 9.07 -15.51
C VAL A 77 -20.10 8.33 -14.31
N ASN A 78 -20.13 8.96 -13.14
CA ASN A 78 -20.68 8.33 -11.94
C ASN A 78 -22.20 8.22 -11.99
N ILE A 79 -22.90 9.35 -12.15
CA ILE A 79 -24.36 9.38 -11.98
C ILE A 79 -25.07 8.86 -13.23
N CYS A 80 -24.75 9.40 -14.41
CA CYS A 80 -25.50 9.10 -15.63
C CYS A 80 -25.13 7.75 -16.24
N PHE A 81 -23.89 7.30 -16.09
CA PHE A 81 -23.47 5.98 -16.59
C PHE A 81 -23.48 4.94 -15.48
N SER A 82 -22.59 5.06 -14.49
CA SER A 82 -22.42 3.98 -13.52
C SER A 82 -23.68 3.70 -12.70
N MET A 83 -24.25 4.72 -12.07
CA MET A 83 -25.27 4.52 -11.03
C MET A 83 -26.66 4.24 -11.58
N ILE A 84 -27.01 4.80 -12.74
CA ILE A 84 -28.25 4.44 -13.43
C ILE A 84 -28.19 3.00 -13.92
N LEU A 85 -27.09 2.60 -14.59
CA LEU A 85 -26.90 1.22 -14.99
C LEU A 85 -26.95 0.29 -13.77
N PHE A 86 -26.33 0.69 -12.67
CA PHE A 86 -26.38 -0.10 -11.44
C PHE A 86 -27.82 -0.27 -10.94
N GLN A 87 -28.62 0.80 -10.88
CA GLN A 87 -30.01 0.74 -10.45
C GLN A 87 -30.87 -0.12 -11.38
N ILE A 88 -30.70 0.00 -12.70
CA ILE A 88 -31.38 -0.85 -13.69
C ILE A 88 -30.99 -2.32 -13.46
N GLY A 89 -29.70 -2.60 -13.30
CA GLY A 89 -29.19 -3.95 -13.03
C GLY A 89 -29.79 -4.57 -11.76
N VAL A 90 -29.83 -3.82 -10.66
CA VAL A 90 -30.43 -4.25 -9.39
C VAL A 90 -31.93 -4.48 -9.54
N ASN A 91 -32.66 -3.67 -10.30
CA ASN A 91 -34.09 -3.88 -10.53
C ASN A 91 -34.36 -5.15 -11.34
N MET A 92 -33.50 -5.48 -12.31
CA MET A 92 -33.65 -6.64 -13.21
C MET A 92 -33.10 -7.97 -12.66
N ALA A 93 -32.16 -7.92 -11.71
CA ALA A 93 -31.51 -9.11 -11.14
C ALA A 93 -31.82 -9.27 -9.64
N ASN A 94 -31.45 -10.42 -9.08
CA ASN A 94 -31.43 -10.60 -7.62
C ASN A 94 -30.38 -9.67 -7.00
N ALA A 95 -30.72 -9.03 -5.89
CA ALA A 95 -29.87 -8.08 -5.19
C ALA A 95 -28.52 -8.72 -4.80
N GLY A 96 -28.53 -9.95 -4.29
CA GLY A 96 -27.30 -10.66 -3.92
C GLY A 96 -26.38 -10.94 -5.12
N LEU A 97 -26.95 -11.33 -6.27
CA LEU A 97 -26.17 -11.61 -7.49
C LEU A 97 -25.63 -10.33 -8.13
N ALA A 98 -26.45 -9.28 -8.19
CA ALA A 98 -26.03 -7.96 -8.68
C ALA A 98 -24.88 -7.39 -7.82
N ALA A 99 -24.95 -7.58 -6.49
CA ALA A 99 -23.89 -7.16 -5.58
C ALA A 99 -22.56 -7.86 -5.87
N ILE A 100 -22.57 -9.19 -6.06
CA ILE A 100 -21.34 -9.94 -6.36
C ILE A 100 -20.76 -9.53 -7.72
N VAL A 101 -21.59 -9.36 -8.74
CA VAL A 101 -21.13 -8.89 -10.06
C VAL A 101 -20.56 -7.48 -9.97
N PHE A 102 -21.23 -6.55 -9.28
CA PHE A 102 -20.72 -5.19 -9.11
C PHE A 102 -19.42 -5.15 -8.29
N SER A 103 -19.25 -6.10 -7.38
CA SER A 103 -18.05 -6.28 -6.56
C SER A 103 -16.81 -6.69 -7.36
N SER A 104 -16.95 -6.99 -8.65
CA SER A 104 -15.82 -7.10 -9.59
C SER A 104 -15.17 -5.76 -9.93
N ASN A 105 -15.74 -4.62 -9.53
CA ASN A 105 -15.19 -3.27 -9.72
C ASN A 105 -13.66 -3.15 -9.52
N PRO A 106 -13.03 -3.73 -8.46
CA PRO A 106 -11.59 -3.61 -8.25
C PRO A 106 -10.73 -4.18 -9.39
N ILE A 107 -11.23 -5.17 -10.14
CA ILE A 107 -10.59 -5.73 -11.34
C ILE A 107 -10.35 -4.61 -12.35
N PHE A 108 -11.41 -3.84 -12.63
CA PHE A 108 -11.37 -2.75 -13.60
C PHE A 108 -10.61 -1.54 -13.04
N VAL A 109 -10.71 -1.26 -11.74
CA VAL A 109 -9.90 -0.20 -11.10
C VAL A 109 -8.42 -0.50 -11.25
N MET A 110 -7.98 -1.74 -11.06
CA MET A 110 -6.56 -2.09 -11.25
C MET A 110 -6.10 -1.87 -12.71
N ILE A 111 -6.95 -2.20 -13.68
CA ILE A 111 -6.65 -1.98 -15.11
C ILE A 111 -6.57 -0.48 -15.39
N PHE A 112 -7.57 0.30 -15.01
CA PHE A 112 -7.59 1.74 -15.26
C PHE A 112 -6.49 2.47 -14.50
N SER A 113 -6.19 2.10 -13.24
CA SER A 113 -5.09 2.68 -12.47
C SER A 113 -3.72 2.48 -13.12
N TYR A 114 -3.50 1.36 -13.82
CA TYR A 114 -2.27 1.14 -14.59
C TYR A 114 -2.15 2.09 -15.79
N PHE A 115 -3.25 2.32 -16.52
CA PHE A 115 -3.24 3.17 -17.72
C PHE A 115 -3.36 4.67 -17.44
N ILE A 116 -4.15 5.06 -16.44
CA ILE A 116 -4.53 6.46 -16.16
C ILE A 116 -3.64 7.09 -15.08
N ILE A 117 -3.37 6.35 -14.00
CA ILE A 117 -2.61 6.83 -12.83
C ILE A 117 -1.16 6.33 -12.87
N HIS A 118 -0.85 5.41 -13.79
CA HIS A 118 0.46 4.75 -13.90
C HIS A 118 0.88 4.01 -12.62
N GLU A 119 -0.08 3.45 -11.88
CA GLU A 119 0.21 2.55 -10.76
C GLU A 119 0.87 1.24 -11.27
N ALA A 120 1.94 0.79 -10.60
CA ALA A 120 2.62 -0.44 -10.99
C ALA A 120 1.70 -1.67 -10.96
N PHE A 121 1.70 -2.43 -12.06
CA PHE A 121 0.97 -3.69 -12.21
C PHE A 121 1.85 -4.87 -11.80
N THR A 122 1.64 -5.39 -10.59
CA THR A 122 2.47 -6.46 -10.04
C THR A 122 1.97 -7.83 -10.50
N ARG A 123 2.84 -8.86 -10.50
CA ARG A 123 2.44 -10.26 -10.75
C ARG A 123 1.32 -10.72 -9.81
N LYS A 124 1.30 -10.20 -8.58
CA LYS A 124 0.24 -10.43 -7.58
C LYS A 124 -1.11 -9.87 -8.06
N LYS A 125 -1.16 -8.60 -8.49
CA LYS A 125 -2.36 -7.98 -9.09
C LYS A 125 -2.87 -8.77 -10.31
N ALA A 126 -1.96 -9.29 -11.14
CA ALA A 126 -2.31 -10.12 -12.29
C ALA A 126 -3.00 -11.43 -11.92
N ILE A 127 -2.51 -12.15 -10.91
CA ILE A 127 -3.10 -13.40 -10.44
C ILE A 127 -4.49 -13.15 -9.85
N THR A 128 -4.65 -12.09 -9.06
CA THR A 128 -5.96 -11.72 -8.53
C THR A 128 -6.94 -11.38 -9.61
N LEU A 129 -6.52 -10.61 -10.62
CA LEU A 129 -7.36 -10.29 -11.77
C LEU A 129 -7.94 -11.57 -12.38
N VAL A 130 -7.10 -12.59 -12.61
CA VAL A 130 -7.52 -13.87 -13.19
C VAL A 130 -8.48 -14.62 -12.27
N LEU A 131 -8.17 -14.75 -10.98
CA LEU A 131 -9.03 -15.47 -10.03
C LEU A 131 -10.39 -14.79 -9.85
N SER A 132 -10.42 -13.46 -9.74
CA SER A 132 -11.66 -12.70 -9.60
C SER A 132 -12.50 -12.73 -10.88
N LEU A 133 -11.87 -12.78 -12.07
CA LEU A 133 -12.58 -13.00 -13.35
C LEU A 133 -13.21 -14.40 -13.41
N ILE A 134 -12.50 -15.44 -12.97
CA ILE A 134 -13.06 -16.80 -12.90
C ILE A 134 -14.26 -16.84 -11.95
N GLY A 135 -14.13 -16.27 -10.75
CA GLY A 135 -15.22 -16.18 -9.78
C GLY A 135 -16.42 -15.41 -10.33
N LEU A 136 -16.19 -14.31 -11.05
CA LEU A 136 -17.23 -13.53 -11.74
C LEU A 136 -17.96 -14.37 -12.79
N VAL A 137 -17.26 -15.13 -13.62
CA VAL A 137 -17.87 -16.00 -14.63
C VAL A 137 -18.76 -17.07 -13.99
N ILE A 138 -18.34 -17.63 -12.85
CA ILE A 138 -19.13 -18.63 -12.12
C ILE A 138 -20.42 -18.02 -11.56
N VAL A 139 -20.35 -16.82 -10.98
CA VAL A 139 -21.56 -16.14 -10.45
C VAL A 139 -22.47 -15.67 -11.57
N ALA A 140 -21.91 -15.03 -12.60
CA ALA A 140 -22.70 -14.49 -13.69
C ALA A 140 -23.41 -15.60 -14.50
N ASN A 141 -22.81 -16.80 -14.56
CA ASN A 141 -23.28 -17.93 -15.35
C ASN A 141 -23.75 -17.50 -16.76
N PRO A 142 -22.82 -17.16 -17.67
CA PRO A 142 -23.14 -16.59 -18.98
C PRO A 142 -24.11 -17.44 -19.80
N MET A 143 -24.05 -18.78 -19.66
CA MET A 143 -24.96 -19.70 -20.34
C MET A 143 -26.40 -19.56 -19.85
N ALA A 144 -26.60 -19.30 -18.55
CA ALA A 144 -27.92 -19.00 -18.01
C ALA A 144 -28.42 -17.63 -18.47
N ILE A 145 -27.56 -16.62 -18.57
CA ILE A 145 -27.92 -15.29 -19.10
C ILE A 145 -28.42 -15.41 -20.55
N ILE A 146 -27.68 -16.13 -21.41
CA ILE A 146 -28.06 -16.32 -22.81
C ILE A 146 -29.39 -17.07 -22.94
N ARG A 147 -29.64 -18.07 -22.08
CA ARG A 147 -30.88 -18.86 -22.11
C ARG A 147 -32.09 -18.16 -21.50
N SER A 148 -31.89 -17.37 -20.44
CA SER A 148 -32.96 -16.70 -19.69
C SER A 148 -33.26 -15.29 -20.20
N GLY A 149 -32.38 -14.70 -21.02
CA GLY A 149 -32.49 -13.33 -21.48
C GLY A 149 -32.32 -12.27 -20.38
N ASN A 150 -31.90 -12.65 -19.16
CA ASN A 150 -31.77 -11.70 -18.05
C ASN A 150 -30.48 -10.87 -18.18
N ILE A 151 -30.58 -9.73 -18.86
CA ILE A 151 -29.47 -8.79 -19.06
C ILE A 151 -29.08 -8.00 -17.80
N GLY A 152 -29.81 -8.13 -16.68
CA GLY A 152 -29.57 -7.35 -15.46
C GLY A 152 -28.15 -7.49 -14.90
N LEU A 153 -27.56 -8.69 -14.98
CA LEU A 153 -26.17 -8.92 -14.55
C LEU A 153 -25.16 -8.29 -15.52
N LEU A 154 -25.42 -8.27 -16.83
CA LEU A 154 -24.56 -7.60 -17.82
C LEU A 154 -24.58 -6.08 -17.61
N VAL A 155 -25.76 -5.52 -17.35
CA VAL A 155 -25.94 -4.10 -17.01
C VAL A 155 -25.21 -3.76 -15.71
N SER A 156 -25.29 -4.64 -14.69
CA SER A 156 -24.55 -4.49 -13.43
C SER A 156 -23.03 -4.52 -13.63
N LEU A 157 -22.53 -5.35 -14.57
CA LEU A 157 -21.12 -5.39 -14.93
C LEU A 157 -20.68 -4.09 -15.62
N ALA A 158 -21.47 -3.58 -16.57
CA ALA A 158 -21.20 -2.29 -17.22
C ALA A 158 -21.19 -1.13 -16.21
N ALA A 159 -22.05 -1.20 -15.20
CA ALA A 159 -22.05 -0.27 -14.08
C ALA A 159 -20.75 -0.34 -13.27
N ALA A 160 -20.23 -1.54 -13.00
CA ALA A 160 -18.97 -1.75 -12.28
C ALA A 160 -17.77 -1.21 -13.07
N VAL A 161 -17.71 -1.44 -14.38
CA VAL A 161 -16.67 -0.88 -15.26
C VAL A 161 -16.70 0.66 -15.23
N SER A 162 -17.90 1.24 -15.34
CA SER A 162 -18.07 2.69 -15.30
C SER A 162 -17.71 3.28 -13.92
N PHE A 163 -18.04 2.56 -12.84
CA PHE A 163 -17.68 2.96 -11.48
C PHE A 163 -16.16 2.93 -11.26
N ALA A 164 -15.49 1.93 -11.84
CA ALA A 164 -14.04 1.82 -11.78
C ALA A 164 -13.37 2.99 -12.50
N LEU A 165 -13.91 3.38 -13.65
CA LEU A 165 -13.43 4.56 -14.39
C LEU A 165 -13.62 5.82 -13.54
N TYR A 166 -14.80 6.05 -12.96
CA TYR A 166 -15.04 7.15 -12.03
C TYR A 166 -14.02 7.18 -10.87
N THR A 167 -13.84 6.04 -10.20
CA THR A 167 -12.93 5.89 -9.06
C THR A 167 -11.50 6.24 -9.44
N THR A 168 -11.06 5.80 -10.61
CA THR A 168 -9.71 6.03 -11.12
C THR A 168 -9.55 7.49 -11.56
N LEU A 169 -10.52 8.04 -12.29
CA LEU A 169 -10.49 9.44 -12.71
C LEU A 169 -10.44 10.35 -11.50
N GLY A 170 -11.27 10.12 -10.47
CA GLY A 170 -11.32 10.92 -9.24
C GLY A 170 -9.96 11.07 -8.56
N LYS A 171 -9.12 10.03 -8.58
CA LYS A 171 -7.78 10.12 -7.97
C LYS A 171 -6.87 11.17 -8.65
N LEU A 172 -7.10 11.53 -9.91
CA LEU A 172 -6.23 12.47 -10.66
C LEU A 172 -6.21 13.89 -10.09
N ARG A 173 -7.30 14.38 -9.49
CA ARG A 173 -7.36 15.73 -8.90
C ARG A 173 -7.69 15.75 -7.41
N ILE A 174 -7.80 14.58 -6.77
CA ILE A 174 -8.16 14.50 -5.34
C ILE A 174 -7.16 15.22 -4.43
N GLU A 175 -5.89 15.36 -4.85
CA GLU A 175 -4.88 16.08 -4.08
C GLU A 175 -5.09 17.61 -4.12
N LYS A 176 -5.56 18.14 -5.26
CA LYS A 176 -5.91 19.56 -5.44
C LYS A 176 -7.27 19.89 -4.82
N LEU A 177 -8.29 19.10 -5.15
CA LEU A 177 -9.68 19.38 -4.83
C LEU A 177 -10.10 18.83 -3.46
N GLY A 178 -9.56 17.68 -3.05
CA GLY A 178 -10.03 16.93 -1.89
C GLY A 178 -11.32 16.15 -2.17
N GLY A 179 -11.46 14.98 -1.55
CA GLY A 179 -12.57 14.05 -1.83
C GLY A 179 -13.96 14.59 -1.52
N ASN A 180 -14.10 15.48 -0.53
CA ASN A 180 -15.39 16.09 -0.18
C ASN A 180 -15.87 17.06 -1.26
N VAL A 181 -14.96 17.86 -1.81
CA VAL A 181 -15.25 18.82 -2.88
C VAL A 181 -15.59 18.06 -4.16
N GLU A 182 -14.78 17.06 -4.52
CA GLU A 182 -15.05 16.22 -5.69
C GLU A 182 -16.43 15.57 -5.62
N ASN A 183 -16.77 14.88 -4.52
CA ASN A 183 -18.08 14.26 -4.36
C ASN A 183 -19.22 15.29 -4.43
N ALA A 184 -19.18 16.34 -3.62
CA ALA A 184 -20.30 17.27 -3.50
C ALA A 184 -20.61 17.98 -4.83
N PHE A 185 -19.58 18.53 -5.49
CA PHE A 185 -19.79 19.24 -6.75
C PHE A 185 -20.07 18.29 -7.91
N SER A 186 -19.36 17.16 -8.03
CA SER A 186 -19.65 16.20 -9.11
C SER A 186 -21.05 15.60 -8.97
N PHE A 187 -21.55 15.39 -7.75
CA PHE A 187 -22.90 14.87 -7.55
C PHE A 187 -23.96 15.87 -8.00
N LEU A 188 -23.83 17.14 -7.60
CA LEU A 188 -24.79 18.16 -8.00
C LEU A 188 -24.75 18.42 -9.52
N ILE A 189 -23.56 18.46 -10.12
CA ILE A 189 -23.44 18.62 -11.58
C ILE A 189 -24.02 17.39 -12.31
N GLY A 190 -23.75 16.18 -11.81
CA GLY A 190 -24.36 14.96 -12.35
C GLY A 190 -25.88 14.93 -12.19
N CYS A 191 -26.42 15.46 -11.08
CA CYS A 191 -27.86 15.65 -10.91
C CYS A 191 -28.44 16.65 -11.91
N VAL A 192 -27.69 17.70 -12.30
CA VAL A 192 -28.14 18.61 -13.37
C VAL A 192 -28.26 17.85 -14.69
N PHE A 193 -27.27 17.03 -15.08
CA PHE A 193 -27.38 16.20 -16.28
C PHE A 193 -28.54 15.22 -16.20
N LEU A 194 -28.70 14.53 -15.07
CA LEU A 194 -29.77 13.56 -14.86
C LEU A 194 -31.16 14.22 -14.81
N PHE A 195 -31.25 15.45 -14.31
CA PHE A 195 -32.49 16.22 -14.34
C PHE A 195 -32.97 16.47 -15.78
N PHE A 196 -32.07 16.83 -16.69
CA PHE A 196 -32.42 16.95 -18.10
C PHE A 196 -32.87 15.61 -18.69
N ILE A 197 -32.21 14.50 -18.35
CA ILE A 197 -32.62 13.16 -18.79
C ILE A 197 -34.03 12.83 -18.28
N LEU A 198 -34.34 13.12 -17.01
CA LEU A 198 -35.68 12.93 -16.44
C LEU A 198 -36.74 13.73 -17.20
N LEU A 199 -36.45 15.00 -17.53
CA LEU A 199 -37.36 15.84 -18.30
C LEU A 199 -37.64 15.29 -19.71
N PHE A 200 -36.61 14.80 -20.40
CA PHE A 200 -36.76 14.21 -21.74
C PHE A 200 -37.47 12.86 -21.72
N HIS A 201 -37.25 12.05 -20.68
CA HIS A 201 -37.89 10.75 -20.54
C HIS A 201 -39.33 10.86 -20.01
N GLY A 202 -39.69 11.99 -19.38
CA GLY A 202 -41.01 12.23 -18.81
C GLY A 202 -41.23 11.55 -17.45
N ASP A 203 -40.15 11.15 -16.77
CA ASP A 203 -40.23 10.51 -15.47
C ASP A 203 -40.66 11.51 -14.37
N PRO A 204 -41.52 11.11 -13.43
CA PRO A 204 -41.89 11.97 -12.31
C PRO A 204 -40.70 12.18 -11.38
N ILE A 205 -40.56 13.39 -10.82
CA ILE A 205 -39.45 13.72 -9.92
C ILE A 205 -39.78 13.33 -8.47
N MET A 206 -40.98 13.65 -7.99
CA MET A 206 -41.38 13.48 -6.57
C MET A 206 -42.54 12.51 -6.36
N ALA A 207 -43.05 11.86 -7.42
CA ALA A 207 -44.15 10.89 -7.28
C ALA A 207 -43.64 9.58 -6.64
N GLY A 208 -44.53 8.86 -5.94
CA GLY A 208 -44.19 7.58 -5.31
C GLY A 208 -43.53 7.69 -3.94
N ILE A 209 -43.38 8.92 -3.39
CA ILE A 209 -42.91 9.11 -2.01
C ILE A 209 -44.10 8.91 -1.05
N ASP A 210 -44.07 7.80 -0.32
CA ASP A 210 -45.04 7.41 0.70
C ASP A 210 -44.35 6.99 2.01
N SER A 211 -45.13 6.60 3.02
CA SER A 211 -44.61 6.17 4.33
C SER A 211 -43.73 4.92 4.27
N HIS A 212 -43.85 4.09 3.23
CA HIS A 212 -43.11 2.84 3.08
C HIS A 212 -41.79 3.03 2.30
N THR A 213 -41.75 4.01 1.40
CA THR A 213 -40.64 4.26 0.47
C THR A 213 -39.71 5.39 0.94
N VAL A 214 -40.21 6.30 1.78
CA VAL A 214 -39.44 7.42 2.32
C VAL A 214 -38.26 6.96 3.16
N TRP A 215 -38.42 5.89 3.96
CA TRP A 215 -37.34 5.39 4.83
C TRP A 215 -36.20 4.75 4.03
N PRO A 216 -36.45 3.82 3.08
CA PRO A 216 -35.43 3.35 2.14
C PRO A 216 -34.75 4.49 1.37
N LEU A 217 -35.52 5.48 0.90
CA LEU A 217 -34.97 6.63 0.17
C LEU A 217 -34.03 7.48 1.04
N ILE A 218 -34.44 7.81 2.27
CA ILE A 218 -33.60 8.53 3.24
C ILE A 218 -32.33 7.74 3.55
N TYR A 219 -32.45 6.43 3.79
CA TYR A 219 -31.31 5.57 4.05
C TYR A 219 -30.31 5.56 2.88
N CYS A 220 -30.81 5.34 1.65
CA CYS A 220 -30.01 5.38 0.42
C CYS A 220 -29.34 6.73 0.21
N SER A 221 -29.99 7.83 0.58
CA SER A 221 -29.48 9.18 0.41
C SER A 221 -28.40 9.52 1.44
N LEU A 222 -28.67 9.28 2.73
CA LEU A 222 -27.81 9.72 3.83
C LEU A 222 -26.69 8.73 4.12
N VAL A 223 -27.03 7.45 4.32
CA VAL A 223 -26.07 6.43 4.77
C VAL A 223 -25.24 5.95 3.60
N VAL A 224 -25.89 5.63 2.49
CA VAL A 224 -25.21 5.03 1.35
C VAL A 224 -24.55 6.12 0.48
N THR A 225 -25.33 7.08 -0.01
CA THR A 225 -24.84 8.08 -0.98
C THR A 225 -24.05 9.20 -0.30
N GLY A 226 -24.46 9.66 0.88
CA GLY A 226 -23.71 10.66 1.65
C GLY A 226 -22.51 10.06 2.36
N PHE A 227 -22.75 9.32 3.45
CA PHE A 227 -21.71 8.79 4.32
C PHE A 227 -20.82 7.74 3.64
N GLY A 228 -21.40 6.80 2.90
CA GLY A 228 -20.65 5.77 2.19
C GLY A 228 -19.65 6.33 1.18
N TYR A 229 -20.06 7.30 0.35
CA TYR A 229 -19.15 7.95 -0.60
C TYR A 229 -18.13 8.88 0.08
N LEU A 230 -18.50 9.53 1.19
CA LEU A 230 -17.55 10.29 2.00
C LEU A 230 -16.43 9.37 2.49
N CYS A 231 -16.77 8.24 3.11
CA CYS A 231 -15.79 7.26 3.55
C CYS A 231 -14.99 6.67 2.38
N PHE A 232 -15.64 6.40 1.25
CA PHE A 232 -14.98 5.82 0.08
C PHE A 232 -13.94 6.77 -0.52
N MET A 233 -14.31 8.04 -0.76
CA MET A 233 -13.34 9.04 -1.25
C MET A 233 -12.23 9.31 -0.24
N LYS A 234 -12.54 9.31 1.06
CA LYS A 234 -11.51 9.43 2.09
C LYS A 234 -10.55 8.24 2.07
N ALA A 235 -11.05 7.02 1.84
CA ALA A 235 -10.21 5.85 1.66
C ALA A 235 -9.32 5.98 0.41
N ILE A 236 -9.83 6.52 -0.70
CA ILE A 236 -9.04 6.77 -1.93
C ILE A 236 -7.96 7.83 -1.68
N GLU A 237 -8.30 8.93 -0.99
CA GLU A 237 -7.35 9.98 -0.63
C GLU A 237 -6.19 9.42 0.23
N LEU A 238 -6.50 8.57 1.21
CA LEU A 238 -5.54 8.05 2.18
C LEU A 238 -4.75 6.82 1.71
N THR A 239 -5.36 5.94 0.91
CA THR A 239 -4.79 4.62 0.59
C THR A 239 -4.62 4.36 -0.90
N GLY A 240 -5.16 5.23 -1.77
CA GLY A 240 -5.19 5.04 -3.21
C GLY A 240 -6.44 4.25 -3.69
N PRO A 241 -6.79 4.37 -4.99
CA PRO A 241 -8.03 3.81 -5.54
C PRO A 241 -8.07 2.28 -5.52
N SER A 242 -6.95 1.63 -5.83
CA SER A 242 -6.82 0.17 -5.79
C SER A 242 -7.08 -0.39 -4.38
N ASN A 243 -6.58 0.28 -3.34
CA ASN A 243 -6.74 -0.14 -1.94
C ASN A 243 -8.10 0.22 -1.35
N ALA A 244 -8.64 1.40 -1.67
CA ALA A 244 -9.98 1.78 -1.25
C ALA A 244 -11.06 0.82 -1.81
N SER A 245 -10.82 0.32 -3.02
CA SER A 245 -11.72 -0.62 -3.69
C SER A 245 -11.82 -1.98 -2.99
N PHE A 246 -11.01 -2.28 -1.97
CA PHE A 246 -11.18 -3.48 -1.14
C PHE A 246 -12.51 -3.50 -0.38
N ALA A 247 -13.15 -2.34 -0.18
CA ALA A 247 -14.50 -2.29 0.36
C ALA A 247 -15.48 -3.17 -0.45
N PHE A 248 -15.26 -3.27 -1.77
CA PHE A 248 -16.06 -4.08 -2.68
C PHE A 248 -15.83 -5.58 -2.53
N PHE A 249 -14.86 -6.05 -1.75
CA PHE A 249 -14.70 -7.47 -1.45
C PHE A 249 -15.46 -7.90 -0.19
N ILE A 250 -15.60 -6.99 0.78
CA ILE A 250 -16.39 -7.24 2.00
C ILE A 250 -17.89 -7.05 1.71
N LYS A 251 -18.21 -6.00 0.95
CA LYS A 251 -19.57 -5.67 0.48
C LYS A 251 -20.43 -6.89 0.08
N PRO A 252 -20.00 -7.79 -0.83
CA PRO A 252 -20.86 -8.85 -1.35
C PRO A 252 -21.21 -9.90 -0.29
N ILE A 253 -20.38 -10.09 0.75
CA ILE A 253 -20.71 -10.97 1.88
C ILE A 253 -21.91 -10.39 2.64
N ILE A 254 -21.84 -9.09 2.94
CA ILE A 254 -22.93 -8.37 3.64
C ILE A 254 -24.19 -8.38 2.77
N ALA A 255 -24.06 -8.06 1.48
CA ALA A 255 -25.18 -8.00 0.57
C ALA A 255 -25.88 -9.36 0.40
N LEU A 256 -25.11 -10.46 0.26
CA LEU A 256 -25.66 -11.81 0.11
C LEU A 256 -26.40 -12.30 1.36
N ILE A 257 -25.86 -12.02 2.55
CA ILE A 257 -26.50 -12.38 3.83
C ILE A 257 -27.78 -11.56 4.01
N LEU A 258 -27.72 -10.24 3.79
CA LEU A 258 -28.87 -9.37 3.97
C LEU A 258 -29.95 -9.59 2.90
N SER A 259 -29.59 -9.90 1.65
CA SER A 259 -30.58 -10.22 0.62
C SER A 259 -31.31 -11.53 0.93
N ALA A 260 -30.63 -12.53 1.48
CA ALA A 260 -31.27 -13.76 1.92
C ALA A 260 -32.22 -13.55 3.11
N ILE A 261 -31.84 -12.72 4.09
CA ILE A 261 -32.66 -12.48 5.29
C ILE A 261 -33.84 -11.54 5.00
N ILE A 262 -33.59 -10.42 4.33
CA ILE A 262 -34.57 -9.32 4.18
C ILE A 262 -35.44 -9.52 2.94
N LEU A 263 -34.85 -9.93 1.81
CA LEU A 263 -35.57 -10.10 0.56
C LEU A 263 -35.98 -11.56 0.31
N SER A 264 -35.60 -12.49 1.21
CA SER A 264 -35.85 -13.93 1.04
C SER A 264 -35.30 -14.49 -0.28
N GLU A 265 -34.21 -13.92 -0.80
CA GLU A 265 -33.56 -14.40 -2.02
C GLU A 265 -32.78 -15.71 -1.78
N PRO A 266 -32.90 -16.72 -2.67
CA PRO A 266 -32.17 -17.97 -2.49
C PRO A 266 -30.67 -17.79 -2.73
N ILE A 267 -29.85 -18.23 -1.76
CA ILE A 267 -28.40 -18.29 -1.92
C ILE A 267 -28.05 -19.51 -2.77
N THR A 268 -27.57 -19.26 -3.99
CA THR A 268 -27.15 -20.33 -4.90
C THR A 268 -25.73 -20.80 -4.59
N VAL A 269 -25.44 -22.08 -4.87
CA VAL A 269 -24.08 -22.63 -4.73
C VAL A 269 -23.08 -21.86 -5.61
N ASN A 270 -23.49 -21.46 -6.81
CA ASN A 270 -22.66 -20.66 -7.72
C ASN A 270 -22.28 -19.31 -7.11
N ALA A 271 -23.21 -18.65 -6.40
CA ALA A 271 -22.92 -17.40 -5.70
C ALA A 271 -21.86 -17.59 -4.60
N VAL A 272 -21.96 -18.66 -3.81
CA VAL A 272 -21.00 -18.96 -2.74
C VAL A 272 -19.62 -19.30 -3.30
N VAL A 273 -19.55 -20.19 -4.31
CA VAL A 273 -18.28 -20.60 -4.93
C VAL A 273 -17.60 -19.43 -5.63
N GLY A 274 -18.35 -18.64 -6.41
CA GLY A 274 -17.78 -17.49 -7.11
C GLY A 274 -17.35 -16.39 -6.14
N LEU A 275 -18.10 -16.14 -5.06
CA LEU A 275 -17.68 -15.23 -3.99
C LEU A 275 -16.39 -15.72 -3.30
N ALA A 276 -16.29 -17.02 -2.99
CA ALA A 276 -15.09 -17.59 -2.39
C ALA A 276 -13.85 -17.42 -3.28
N LEU A 277 -13.99 -17.62 -4.61
CA LEU A 277 -12.90 -17.41 -5.57
C LEU A 277 -12.51 -15.94 -5.71
N ILE A 278 -13.49 -15.04 -5.73
CA ILE A 278 -13.23 -13.59 -5.74
C ILE A 278 -12.42 -13.25 -4.49
N LEU A 279 -12.89 -13.62 -3.29
CA LEU A 279 -12.22 -13.37 -2.01
C LEU A 279 -10.80 -13.97 -1.96
N LEU A 280 -10.62 -15.18 -2.47
CA LEU A 280 -9.32 -15.85 -2.53
C LEU A 280 -8.35 -15.14 -3.49
N GLY A 281 -8.85 -14.62 -4.62
CA GLY A 281 -8.07 -13.71 -5.46
C GLY A 281 -7.62 -12.46 -4.70
N CYS A 282 -8.49 -11.90 -3.85
CA CYS A 282 -8.21 -10.65 -3.13
C CYS A 282 -7.11 -10.75 -2.10
N THR A 283 -7.02 -11.89 -1.39
CA THR A 283 -5.92 -12.11 -0.43
C THR A 283 -4.56 -12.07 -1.11
N MET A 284 -4.51 -12.28 -2.43
CA MET A 284 -3.30 -12.21 -3.25
C MET A 284 -2.99 -10.82 -3.82
N ALA A 285 -3.99 -9.96 -4.07
CA ALA A 285 -3.85 -8.71 -4.84
C ALA A 285 -3.24 -7.57 -4.04
N GLY A 286 -3.50 -7.53 -2.74
CA GLY A 286 -3.27 -6.33 -1.98
C GLY A 286 -3.45 -6.50 -0.48
N PRO A 287 -3.59 -5.38 0.24
CA PRO A 287 -3.21 -5.18 1.63
C PRO A 287 -4.08 -5.91 2.65
N ILE A 288 -4.78 -7.00 2.29
CA ILE A 288 -5.32 -7.94 3.27
C ILE A 288 -4.19 -8.55 4.10
N GLU A 289 -3.00 -8.73 3.53
CA GLU A 289 -1.76 -9.04 4.26
C GLU A 289 -1.30 -7.91 5.20
N HIS A 290 -1.75 -6.65 5.01
CA HIS A 290 -1.50 -5.49 5.87
C HIS A 290 -2.66 -5.15 6.83
N LEU A 291 -3.89 -5.60 6.51
CA LEU A 291 -5.13 -5.39 7.27
C LEU A 291 -5.42 -6.54 8.25
N LEU A 292 -5.19 -7.79 7.83
CA LEU A 292 -5.32 -8.99 8.68
C LEU A 292 -4.04 -9.28 9.44
N PHE A 293 -2.88 -9.08 8.81
CA PHE A 293 -1.59 -9.14 9.50
C PHE A 293 -1.07 -7.72 9.63
N ARG A 294 -1.00 -7.26 10.87
CA ARG A 294 -0.56 -5.92 11.22
C ARG A 294 0.95 -5.82 11.03
N HIS A 295 1.43 -5.85 9.80
CA HIS A 295 2.75 -5.29 9.52
C HIS A 295 2.63 -3.81 9.79
N HIS A 296 3.35 -3.35 10.81
CA HIS A 296 3.53 -1.94 11.07
C HIS A 296 3.99 -1.34 9.75
N ALA A 297 3.08 -0.64 9.06
CA ALA A 297 3.45 0.24 7.98
C ALA A 297 4.54 1.11 8.57
N ILE A 298 5.75 0.89 8.05
CA ILE A 298 6.97 1.67 8.15
C ILE A 298 6.79 2.66 9.27
N GLY A 299 7.34 2.31 10.45
CA GLY A 299 7.52 3.31 11.47
C GLY A 299 7.90 4.60 10.75
N GLU A 300 7.25 5.69 11.11
CA GLU A 300 8.08 6.82 11.48
C GLU A 300 9.29 6.17 12.14
N ILE A 301 10.41 6.11 11.43
CA ILE A 301 11.68 5.87 12.08
C ILE A 301 11.54 6.91 13.18
N GLU A 302 11.36 6.48 14.44
CA GLU A 302 11.52 7.35 15.58
C GLU A 302 12.88 7.93 15.31
N GLY A 303 12.88 9.10 14.67
CA GLY A 303 14.06 9.61 13.98
C GLY A 303 15.05 9.68 15.08
N ARG A 304 16.16 8.92 14.98
CA ARG A 304 17.05 8.57 16.11
C ARG A 304 16.84 9.61 17.20
N GLU A 305 16.11 9.29 18.27
CA GLU A 305 15.63 10.33 19.21
C GLU A 305 16.80 11.18 19.74
N ASN A 306 18.01 10.64 19.61
CA ASN A 306 19.27 11.35 19.64
C ASN A 306 19.79 11.57 18.21
N HIS A 307 19.55 12.75 17.61
CA HIS A 307 20.55 13.55 16.87
C HIS A 307 19.91 14.68 16.05
N PRO A 308 19.98 15.93 16.53
CA PRO A 308 20.46 17.02 15.69
C PRO A 308 21.90 16.72 15.25
N ALA A 309 22.27 17.12 14.04
CA ALA A 309 23.51 16.80 13.32
C ALA A 309 24.86 17.24 13.96
N TRP A 310 24.94 17.53 15.26
CA TRP A 310 26.11 18.15 15.90
C TRP A 310 26.49 17.59 17.28
N ILE A 311 25.93 16.46 17.70
CA ILE A 311 26.37 15.81 18.93
C ILE A 311 27.61 14.98 18.59
N LYS A 312 28.74 15.30 19.24
CA LYS A 312 29.88 14.38 19.38
C LYS A 312 29.31 13.02 19.78
N GLU A 313 29.35 12.04 18.88
CA GLU A 313 29.02 10.67 19.26
C GLU A 313 29.83 10.33 20.51
N ASP A 314 29.23 9.60 21.45
CA ASP A 314 29.97 9.08 22.59
C ASP A 314 31.14 8.24 22.09
N THR A 315 32.32 8.86 22.01
CA THR A 315 33.56 8.25 21.54
C THR A 315 34.16 7.32 22.59
N GLU A 316 33.58 7.26 23.80
CA GLU A 316 33.97 6.28 24.81
C GLU A 316 33.47 4.87 24.45
N SER A 317 32.38 4.80 23.69
CA SER A 317 31.86 3.55 23.14
C SER A 317 32.75 3.01 22.01
N PRO A 318 33.07 1.69 21.96
CA PRO A 318 33.86 1.12 20.87
C PRO A 318 33.21 1.26 19.48
N LEU A 319 34.04 1.60 18.47
CA LEU A 319 33.61 1.82 17.08
C LEU A 319 33.13 0.52 16.43
N VAL A 320 31.91 0.52 15.90
CA VAL A 320 31.39 -0.60 15.11
C VAL A 320 31.09 -0.16 13.69
N ILE A 321 31.71 -0.82 12.71
CA ILE A 321 31.39 -0.60 11.29
C ILE A 321 30.56 -1.78 10.79
N THR A 322 29.32 -1.52 10.38
CA THR A 322 28.46 -2.54 9.77
C THR A 322 28.48 -2.40 8.25
N ILE A 323 28.52 -3.52 7.53
CA ILE A 323 28.55 -3.55 6.07
C ILE A 323 27.44 -4.46 5.57
N SER A 324 26.38 -3.84 5.04
CA SER A 324 25.41 -4.48 4.17
C SER A 324 25.90 -4.44 2.73
N ARG A 325 25.62 -5.49 1.94
CA ARG A 325 26.22 -5.61 0.60
C ARG A 325 25.47 -6.50 -0.35
N GLU A 326 25.48 -6.16 -1.63
CA GLU A 326 24.98 -7.03 -2.69
C GLU A 326 25.87 -8.26 -2.94
N TYR A 327 25.28 -9.33 -3.44
CA TYR A 327 26.05 -10.49 -3.86
C TYR A 327 26.87 -10.15 -5.11
N GLY A 328 28.17 -10.46 -5.10
CA GLY A 328 29.11 -10.06 -6.15
C GLY A 328 29.70 -8.65 -6.00
N SER A 329 29.25 -7.82 -5.04
CA SER A 329 29.80 -6.47 -4.87
C SER A 329 31.18 -6.39 -4.23
N GLY A 330 31.80 -7.52 -3.87
CA GLY A 330 33.10 -7.51 -3.17
C GLY A 330 33.03 -7.00 -1.72
N GLY A 331 31.86 -6.68 -1.19
CA GLY A 331 31.70 -6.11 0.16
C GLY A 331 32.33 -6.94 1.30
N ARG A 332 32.42 -8.27 1.14
CA ARG A 332 33.14 -9.15 2.08
C ARG A 332 34.64 -8.82 2.15
N ASN A 333 35.27 -8.64 0.99
CA ASN A 333 36.70 -8.33 0.91
C ASN A 333 36.98 -6.90 1.38
N ILE A 334 36.06 -5.97 1.05
CA ILE A 334 36.13 -4.59 1.53
C ILE A 334 36.06 -4.56 3.07
N GLY A 335 35.13 -5.28 3.68
CA GLY A 335 35.03 -5.35 5.15
C GLY A 335 36.27 -5.95 5.82
N LYS A 336 36.86 -7.00 5.23
CA LYS A 336 38.13 -7.55 5.72
C LYS A 336 39.27 -6.54 5.64
N LEU A 337 39.33 -5.76 4.55
CA LEU A 337 40.35 -4.76 4.35
C LEU A 337 40.20 -3.60 5.34
N VAL A 338 38.98 -3.10 5.55
CA VAL A 338 38.66 -2.08 6.56
C VAL A 338 39.06 -2.56 7.96
N ALA A 339 38.69 -3.79 8.34
CA ALA A 339 39.06 -4.36 9.63
C ALA A 339 40.58 -4.45 9.81
N ARG A 340 41.30 -4.90 8.77
CA ARG A 340 42.76 -5.00 8.76
C ARG A 340 43.45 -3.64 8.87
N GLN A 341 42.95 -2.63 8.15
CA GLN A 341 43.50 -1.27 8.18
C GLN A 341 43.26 -0.59 9.55
N LEU A 342 42.14 -0.88 10.21
CA LEU A 342 41.84 -0.37 11.56
C LEU A 342 42.48 -1.20 12.69
N GLY A 343 43.00 -2.39 12.41
CA GLY A 343 43.51 -3.30 13.43
C GLY A 343 42.43 -3.86 14.36
N ILE A 344 41.18 -3.96 13.90
CA ILE A 344 40.04 -4.43 14.70
C ILE A 344 39.49 -5.78 14.19
N PRO A 345 38.83 -6.59 15.05
CA PRO A 345 38.19 -7.85 14.66
C PRO A 345 37.19 -7.71 13.51
N TYR A 346 37.11 -8.76 12.68
CA TYR A 346 36.16 -8.91 11.58
C TYR A 346 35.20 -10.07 11.86
N TYR A 347 33.90 -9.82 11.72
CA TYR A 347 32.84 -10.82 11.89
C TYR A 347 31.93 -10.90 10.66
N ASP A 348 31.58 -12.12 10.27
CA ASP A 348 30.72 -12.43 9.11
C ASP A 348 29.98 -13.75 9.36
N THR A 349 30.40 -14.84 8.72
CA THR A 349 29.81 -16.17 8.90
C THR A 349 30.03 -16.75 10.30
N GLU A 350 30.99 -16.22 11.05
CA GLU A 350 31.31 -16.65 12.41
C GLU A 350 30.17 -16.35 13.39
N ILE A 351 29.37 -15.29 13.15
CA ILE A 351 28.21 -14.95 13.98
C ILE A 351 27.22 -16.12 14.00
N LEU A 352 26.95 -16.73 12.84
CA LEU A 352 26.06 -17.90 12.76
C LEU A 352 26.59 -19.09 13.55
N ASN A 353 27.92 -19.29 13.57
CA ASN A 353 28.54 -20.37 14.32
C ASN A 353 28.48 -20.12 15.83
N LEU A 354 28.60 -18.87 16.27
CA LEU A 354 28.43 -18.46 17.66
C LEU A 354 26.98 -18.65 18.10
N THR A 355 26.01 -18.16 17.31
CA THR A 355 24.58 -18.38 17.57
C THR A 355 24.23 -19.87 17.65
N ARG A 356 24.82 -20.70 16.78
CA ARG A 356 24.66 -22.17 16.87
C ARG A 356 25.19 -22.75 18.18
N LYS A 357 26.31 -22.22 18.69
CA LYS A 357 26.96 -22.69 19.92
C LYS A 357 26.17 -22.26 21.16
N GLU A 358 25.66 -21.03 21.17
CA GLU A 358 24.94 -20.42 22.28
C GLU A 358 23.45 -20.88 22.32
N HIS A 359 22.82 -21.04 21.15
CA HIS A 359 21.40 -21.41 21.00
C HIS A 359 21.21 -22.67 20.12
N PRO A 360 21.74 -23.84 20.51
CA PRO A 360 21.75 -25.05 19.67
C PRO A 360 20.34 -25.59 19.36
N GLN A 361 19.37 -25.40 20.27
CA GLN A 361 18.00 -25.88 20.08
C GLN A 361 17.23 -25.04 19.05
N THR A 362 17.30 -23.71 19.15
CA THR A 362 16.70 -22.79 18.17
C THR A 362 17.28 -23.04 16.78
N PHE A 363 18.60 -23.19 16.68
CA PHE A 363 19.29 -23.45 15.42
C PHE A 363 18.85 -24.76 14.75
N ALA A 364 18.70 -25.84 15.52
CA ALA A 364 18.24 -27.14 15.01
C ALA A 364 16.78 -27.06 14.52
N ALA A 365 15.91 -26.37 15.25
CA ALA A 365 14.52 -26.14 14.87
C ALA A 365 14.41 -25.32 13.58
N TRP A 366 15.15 -24.20 13.49
CA TRP A 366 15.22 -23.36 12.30
C TRP A 366 15.70 -24.14 11.06
N CYS A 367 16.72 -25.00 11.21
CA CYS A 367 17.20 -25.85 10.12
C CYS A 367 16.15 -26.86 9.63
N LYS A 368 15.31 -27.38 10.55
CA LYS A 368 14.26 -28.35 10.22
C LYS A 368 13.09 -27.68 9.51
N ASP A 369 12.74 -26.46 9.93
CA ASP A 369 11.66 -25.68 9.35
C ASP A 369 12.00 -25.18 7.94
N ARG A 370 13.25 -24.75 7.72
CA ARG A 370 13.77 -24.38 6.38
C ARG A 370 13.71 -25.53 5.35
N LYS A 371 13.61 -26.80 5.78
CA LYS A 371 13.45 -27.97 4.91
C LYS A 371 11.98 -28.27 4.56
N ARG A 372 11.00 -27.73 5.29
CA ARG A 372 9.58 -27.82 4.93
C ARG A 372 9.29 -26.82 3.80
N LEU A 373 9.26 -27.33 2.57
CA LEU A 373 8.94 -26.57 1.36
C LEU A 373 7.46 -26.14 1.34
N LEU A 374 7.15 -25.06 2.05
CA LEU A 374 6.09 -24.13 1.69
C LEU A 374 6.77 -22.90 1.06
N GLY A 375 6.17 -22.30 0.04
CA GLY A 375 6.75 -21.11 -0.60
C GLY A 375 6.93 -19.96 0.42
N PRO A 376 7.88 -19.03 0.22
CA PRO A 376 8.21 -17.98 1.19
C PRO A 376 7.00 -17.16 1.68
N LEU A 377 6.01 -17.01 0.81
CA LEU A 377 4.74 -16.32 1.10
C LEU A 377 3.81 -17.16 2.00
N LEU A 378 3.70 -18.47 1.78
CA LEU A 378 2.83 -19.36 2.53
C LEU A 378 3.35 -19.59 3.94
N THR A 379 4.67 -19.71 4.10
CA THR A 379 5.31 -19.82 5.41
C THR A 379 5.10 -18.56 6.23
N LYS A 380 5.29 -17.38 5.63
CA LYS A 380 5.05 -16.09 6.28
C LYS A 380 3.59 -15.91 6.73
N VAL A 381 2.63 -16.20 5.85
CA VAL A 381 1.19 -16.11 6.18
C VAL A 381 0.79 -17.09 7.29
N TYR A 382 1.33 -18.30 7.27
CA TYR A 382 1.08 -19.31 8.30
C TYR A 382 1.67 -18.90 9.65
N ASP A 383 2.90 -18.40 9.66
CA ASP A 383 3.60 -17.94 10.87
C ASP A 383 2.93 -16.72 11.49
N ASP A 384 2.54 -15.72 10.68
CA ASP A 384 1.86 -14.52 11.14
C ASP A 384 0.46 -14.83 11.71
N TYR A 385 -0.27 -15.78 11.11
CA TYR A 385 -1.55 -16.28 11.62
C TYR A 385 -1.41 -16.97 12.96
N ILE A 386 -0.42 -17.85 13.10
CA ILE A 386 -0.15 -18.55 14.35
C ILE A 386 0.33 -17.56 15.43
N HIS A 387 1.21 -16.62 15.11
CA HIS A 387 1.66 -15.59 16.05
C HIS A 387 0.51 -14.78 16.64
N TYR A 388 -0.44 -14.36 15.79
CA TYR A 388 -1.59 -13.58 16.24
C TYR A 388 -2.60 -14.42 17.03
N ALA A 389 -2.80 -15.69 16.65
CA ALA A 389 -3.76 -16.58 17.30
C ALA A 389 -3.28 -17.14 18.64
N SER A 390 -1.96 -17.30 18.85
CA SER A 390 -1.41 -17.97 20.04
C SER A 390 -0.23 -17.26 20.71
N GLY A 391 0.21 -16.11 20.20
CA GLY A 391 1.44 -15.43 20.67
C GLY A 391 2.73 -16.14 20.27
N TYR A 392 2.65 -17.12 19.37
CA TYR A 392 3.78 -17.96 18.95
C TYR A 392 4.72 -17.19 18.01
N GLU A 393 5.95 -16.93 18.42
CA GLU A 393 6.97 -16.39 17.51
C GLU A 393 7.40 -17.43 16.48
N SER A 394 7.59 -17.00 15.23
CA SER A 394 8.09 -17.90 14.20
C SER A 394 9.52 -18.35 14.51
N LYS A 395 9.91 -19.55 14.03
CA LYS A 395 11.30 -20.02 14.17
C LYS A 395 12.33 -19.12 13.49
N GLN A 396 11.90 -18.33 12.51
CA GLN A 396 12.74 -17.34 11.86
C GLN A 396 12.93 -16.07 12.71
N GLN A 397 11.90 -15.64 13.46
CA GLN A 397 12.01 -14.53 14.43
C GLN A 397 12.82 -14.93 15.66
N GLU A 398 12.61 -16.15 16.19
CA GLU A 398 13.44 -16.68 17.29
C GLU A 398 14.93 -16.68 16.90
N MET A 399 15.25 -17.19 15.71
CA MET A 399 16.63 -17.20 15.19
C MET A 399 17.20 -15.78 15.03
N PHE A 400 16.40 -14.83 14.56
CA PHE A 400 16.84 -13.43 14.41
C PHE A 400 17.13 -12.77 15.76
N ARG A 401 16.31 -13.05 16.79
CA ARG A 401 16.55 -12.57 18.16
C ARG A 401 17.86 -13.13 18.72
N ASP A 402 18.08 -14.44 18.56
CA ASP A 402 19.30 -15.10 19.04
C ASP A 402 20.55 -14.57 18.28
N GLU A 403 20.45 -14.28 16.97
CA GLU A 403 21.52 -13.58 16.24
C GLU A 403 21.75 -12.15 16.74
N ALA A 404 20.68 -11.43 17.12
CA ALA A 404 20.78 -10.08 17.65
C ALA A 404 21.46 -10.04 19.02
N GLU A 405 21.17 -11.01 19.90
CA GLU A 405 21.83 -11.16 21.20
C GLU A 405 23.34 -11.36 21.04
N VAL A 406 23.75 -12.26 20.15
CA VAL A 406 25.18 -12.49 19.83
C VAL A 406 25.84 -11.22 19.29
N ILE A 407 25.20 -10.51 18.36
CA ILE A 407 25.75 -9.27 17.78
C ILE A 407 25.90 -8.18 18.85
N GLN A 408 24.92 -8.04 19.74
CA GLN A 408 24.98 -7.09 20.85
C GLN A 408 26.09 -7.46 21.84
N GLY A 409 26.24 -8.74 22.17
CA GLY A 409 27.32 -9.25 23.02
C GLY A 409 28.72 -8.99 22.44
N LEU A 410 28.90 -9.23 21.13
CA LEU A 410 30.17 -8.99 20.44
C LEU A 410 30.57 -7.50 20.42
N THR A 411 29.59 -6.59 20.43
CA THR A 411 29.82 -5.15 20.28
C THR A 411 29.88 -4.40 21.61
N ALA A 412 29.55 -5.03 22.74
CA ALA A 412 29.51 -4.38 24.04
C ALA A 412 30.88 -3.83 24.52
N GLY A 413 32.00 -4.45 24.13
CA GLY A 413 33.32 -4.12 24.71
C GLY A 413 34.51 -3.99 23.75
N LYS A 414 34.32 -4.16 22.43
CA LYS A 414 35.43 -4.08 21.45
C LYS A 414 34.96 -3.46 20.13
N SER A 415 35.84 -2.67 19.52
CA SER A 415 35.63 -2.17 18.17
C SER A 415 35.66 -3.33 17.17
N CYS A 416 34.81 -3.34 16.16
CA CYS A 416 34.80 -4.41 15.16
C CYS A 416 34.15 -4.01 13.84
N VAL A 417 34.39 -4.82 12.81
CA VAL A 417 33.68 -4.75 11.53
C VAL A 417 32.75 -5.96 11.41
N ILE A 418 31.46 -5.72 11.13
CA ILE A 418 30.46 -6.77 10.95
C ILE A 418 29.90 -6.72 9.52
N VAL A 419 29.95 -7.83 8.80
CA VAL A 419 29.37 -7.94 7.44
C VAL A 419 28.06 -8.74 7.46
N GLY A 420 26.97 -8.08 7.09
CA GLY A 420 25.65 -8.72 6.92
C GLY A 420 24.84 -8.88 8.21
N ARG A 421 23.96 -9.89 8.22
CA ARG A 421 23.12 -10.28 9.38
C ARG A 421 22.24 -9.17 9.94
N LEU A 422 21.90 -8.18 9.12
CA LEU A 422 21.13 -7.00 9.53
C LEU A 422 21.74 -6.29 10.74
N ALA A 423 23.06 -6.37 10.92
CA ALA A 423 23.77 -5.72 12.01
C ALA A 423 23.51 -4.21 12.04
N ASN A 424 23.34 -3.57 10.88
CA ASN A 424 22.96 -2.17 10.76
C ASN A 424 21.62 -1.84 11.44
N TYR A 425 20.66 -2.77 11.37
CA TYR A 425 19.37 -2.59 12.02
C TYR A 425 19.42 -2.95 13.50
N ILE A 426 20.11 -4.04 13.87
CA ILE A 426 20.26 -4.50 15.25
C ILE A 426 20.97 -3.43 16.10
N LEU A 427 21.99 -2.78 15.53
CA LEU A 427 22.83 -1.79 16.21
C LEU A 427 22.37 -0.34 15.95
N ARG A 428 21.18 -0.12 15.38
CA ARG A 428 20.71 1.23 14.98
C ARG A 428 20.61 2.25 16.12
N LYS A 429 20.42 1.76 17.35
CA LYS A 429 20.34 2.58 18.58
C LYS A 429 21.68 2.62 19.34
N ARG A 430 22.70 1.88 18.89
CA ARG A 430 24.02 1.86 19.52
C ARG A 430 24.81 3.12 19.11
N PRO A 431 25.42 3.86 20.06
CA PRO A 431 26.33 4.96 19.72
C PRO A 431 27.58 4.45 18.98
N ASN A 432 28.31 5.36 18.33
CA ASN A 432 29.56 5.07 17.61
C ASN A 432 29.46 3.89 16.62
N THR A 433 28.35 3.85 15.86
CA THR A 433 28.07 2.82 14.85
C THR A 433 27.96 3.44 13.45
N PHE A 434 28.81 2.97 12.54
CA PHE A 434 28.89 3.44 11.15
C PHE A 434 28.38 2.37 10.18
N ASN A 435 27.26 2.64 9.51
CA ASN A 435 26.53 1.69 8.69
C ASN A 435 26.78 1.95 7.20
N VAL A 436 27.30 0.95 6.50
CA VAL A 436 27.68 1.05 5.09
C VAL A 436 26.84 0.10 4.24
N PHE A 437 26.41 0.57 3.07
CA PHE A 437 25.87 -0.27 2.02
C PHE A 437 26.79 -0.32 0.79
N ILE A 438 27.11 -1.53 0.33
CA ILE A 438 28.00 -1.75 -0.84
C ILE A 438 27.24 -2.43 -1.98
N SER A 439 26.99 -1.68 -3.05
CA SER A 439 26.42 -2.16 -4.30
C SER A 439 27.49 -2.37 -5.38
N SER A 440 27.11 -2.94 -6.52
CA SER A 440 27.97 -3.05 -7.70
C SER A 440 27.13 -3.09 -8.97
N ASP A 441 27.69 -2.62 -10.08
CA ASP A 441 27.07 -2.87 -11.38
C ASP A 441 26.80 -4.36 -11.61
N PRO A 442 25.65 -4.71 -12.20
CA PRO A 442 25.26 -6.08 -12.47
C PRO A 442 26.35 -6.92 -13.13
N ASP A 443 27.01 -6.39 -14.17
CA ASP A 443 27.97 -7.13 -14.97
C ASP A 443 29.30 -7.35 -14.24
N TRP A 444 29.77 -6.33 -13.52
CA TRP A 444 30.92 -6.44 -12.61
C TRP A 444 30.68 -7.45 -11.49
N ALA A 445 29.48 -7.46 -10.91
CA ALA A 445 29.09 -8.44 -9.91
C ALA A 445 29.09 -9.86 -10.48
N ILE A 446 28.59 -10.04 -11.71
CA ILE A 446 28.57 -11.33 -12.41
C ILE A 446 30.01 -11.83 -12.64
N GLN A 447 30.91 -11.00 -13.17
CA GLN A 447 32.31 -11.38 -13.40
C GLN A 447 32.99 -11.84 -12.12
N ARG A 448 32.81 -11.12 -11.01
CA ARG A 448 33.35 -11.51 -9.70
C ARG A 448 32.76 -12.84 -9.19
N ILE A 449 31.48 -13.12 -9.47
CA ILE A 449 30.84 -14.39 -9.09
C ILE A 449 31.35 -15.53 -9.97
N MET A 450 31.50 -15.33 -11.27
CA MET A 450 32.05 -16.33 -12.19
C MET A 450 33.44 -16.78 -11.74
N LEU A 451 34.31 -15.81 -11.42
CA LEU A 451 35.67 -16.09 -10.95
C LEU A 451 35.70 -16.82 -9.60
N ARG A 452 34.80 -16.47 -8.67
CA ARG A 452 34.79 -17.05 -7.32
C ARG A 452 34.15 -18.42 -7.26
N GLU A 453 33.05 -18.62 -7.98
CA GLU A 453 32.24 -19.85 -7.92
C GLU A 453 32.57 -20.82 -9.06
N HIS A 454 33.45 -20.43 -9.99
CA HIS A 454 33.81 -21.21 -11.19
C HIS A 454 32.58 -21.60 -12.03
N VAL A 455 31.75 -20.60 -12.36
CA VAL A 455 30.50 -20.77 -13.12
C VAL A 455 30.43 -19.83 -14.33
N ASP A 456 29.57 -20.16 -15.29
CA ASP A 456 29.25 -19.28 -16.42
C ASP A 456 28.44 -18.04 -16.01
N ALA A 457 28.31 -17.08 -16.94
CA ALA A 457 27.65 -15.80 -16.70
C ALA A 457 26.15 -15.93 -16.38
N ASP A 458 25.45 -16.88 -16.98
CA ASP A 458 24.02 -17.08 -16.76
C ASP A 458 23.76 -17.67 -15.38
N LYS A 459 24.55 -18.66 -14.99
CA LYS A 459 24.52 -19.24 -13.65
C LYS A 459 24.93 -18.22 -12.60
N ALA A 460 25.96 -17.42 -12.83
CA ALA A 460 26.35 -16.32 -11.95
C ALA A 460 25.21 -15.28 -11.77
N ARG A 461 24.51 -14.91 -12.84
CA ARG A 461 23.35 -14.01 -12.80
C ARG A 461 22.20 -14.59 -11.96
N LYS A 462 21.90 -15.88 -12.14
CA LYS A 462 20.88 -16.59 -11.35
C LYS A 462 21.25 -16.62 -9.87
N ILE A 463 22.49 -16.97 -9.52
CA ILE A 463 22.97 -16.97 -8.13
C ILE A 463 22.86 -15.57 -7.53
N ARG A 464 23.33 -14.53 -8.24
CA ARG A 464 23.25 -13.15 -7.77
C ARG A 464 21.82 -12.74 -7.43
N ASN A 465 20.91 -12.93 -8.39
CA ASN A 465 19.52 -12.52 -8.24
C ASN A 465 18.84 -13.31 -7.12
N HIS A 466 19.12 -14.61 -7.01
CA HIS A 466 18.59 -15.45 -5.95
C HIS A 466 19.06 -14.99 -4.56
N VAL A 467 20.37 -14.81 -4.35
CA VAL A 467 20.91 -14.39 -3.04
C VAL A 467 20.48 -12.97 -2.67
N ASN A 468 20.43 -12.05 -3.62
CA ASN A 468 19.94 -10.69 -3.36
C ASN A 468 18.43 -10.68 -3.01
N HIS A 469 17.65 -11.54 -3.68
CA HIS A 469 16.23 -11.71 -3.37
C HIS A 469 16.05 -12.24 -1.94
N GLU A 470 16.76 -13.31 -1.56
CA GLU A 470 16.71 -13.86 -0.19
C GLU A 470 17.10 -12.81 0.86
N ARG A 471 18.11 -11.98 0.59
CA ARG A 471 18.53 -10.90 1.51
C ARG A 471 17.47 -9.81 1.67
N ARG A 472 16.83 -9.43 0.57
CA ARG A 472 15.74 -8.46 0.59
C ARG A 472 14.55 -8.99 1.38
N ASP A 473 14.18 -10.24 1.13
CA ASP A 473 13.05 -10.88 1.81
C ASP A 473 13.33 -11.03 3.31
N HIS A 474 14.55 -11.46 3.68
CA HIS A 474 14.97 -11.55 5.07
C HIS A 474 14.97 -10.18 5.78
N CYS A 475 15.46 -9.13 5.11
CA CYS A 475 15.42 -7.76 5.64
C CYS A 475 13.98 -7.31 5.88
N MET A 476 13.10 -7.46 4.90
CA MET A 476 11.69 -7.10 5.07
C MET A 476 11.04 -7.92 6.18
N TYR A 477 11.31 -9.22 6.25
CA TYR A 477 10.73 -10.10 7.26
C TYR A 477 11.14 -9.74 8.69
N CYS A 478 12.42 -9.38 8.90
CA CYS A 478 12.95 -9.13 10.25
C CYS A 478 12.87 -7.67 10.69
N THR A 479 12.75 -6.72 9.76
CA THR A 479 12.91 -5.28 10.07
C THR A 479 11.78 -4.40 9.56
N ASP A 480 10.86 -4.96 8.76
CA ASP A 480 9.84 -4.19 8.04
C ASP A 480 10.42 -3.05 7.17
N SER A 481 11.71 -3.12 6.83
CA SER A 481 12.44 -2.11 6.04
C SER A 481 13.05 -2.70 4.78
N TYR A 482 13.29 -1.84 3.79
CA TYR A 482 13.85 -2.23 2.50
C TYR A 482 15.37 -2.36 2.57
N TRP A 483 15.87 -3.51 2.13
CA TRP A 483 17.31 -3.73 1.95
C TRP A 483 17.87 -2.80 0.88
N GLY A 484 18.92 -2.04 1.22
CA GLY A 484 19.49 -1.01 0.33
C GLY A 484 18.78 0.34 0.39
N TYR A 485 17.82 0.55 1.30
CA TYR A 485 17.23 1.88 1.52
C TYR A 485 18.27 2.84 2.10
N GLY A 486 18.62 3.89 1.36
CA GLY A 486 19.73 4.80 1.68
C GLY A 486 19.67 5.40 3.09
N ALA A 487 18.47 5.69 3.61
CA ALA A 487 18.31 6.28 4.95
C ALA A 487 18.70 5.33 6.10
N ASN A 488 18.89 4.03 5.83
CA ASN A 488 19.35 3.06 6.83
C ASN A 488 20.88 2.98 6.94
N TYR A 489 21.60 3.77 6.13
CA TYR A 489 23.05 3.71 6.01
C TYR A 489 23.64 5.12 6.10
N ASP A 490 24.79 5.22 6.75
CA ASP A 490 25.56 6.45 6.84
C ASP A 490 26.37 6.69 5.56
N LEU A 491 26.66 5.62 4.81
CA LEU A 491 27.36 5.68 3.53
C LEU A 491 26.91 4.57 2.58
N SER A 492 26.60 4.92 1.33
CA SER A 492 26.29 3.96 0.26
C SER A 492 27.29 4.11 -0.88
N LEU A 493 28.01 3.04 -1.22
CA LEU A 493 29.06 3.05 -2.23
C LEU A 493 28.86 1.96 -3.28
N LYS A 494 29.22 2.29 -4.52
CA LYS A 494 29.19 1.39 -5.65
C LYS A 494 30.60 0.92 -5.97
N SER A 495 30.93 -0.33 -5.59
CA SER A 495 32.31 -0.84 -5.65
C SER A 495 32.81 -1.19 -7.05
N SER A 496 31.94 -1.15 -8.07
CA SER A 496 32.36 -1.25 -9.47
C SER A 496 33.13 -0.02 -9.92
N ASP A 497 32.84 1.14 -9.33
CA ASP A 497 33.39 2.43 -9.78
C ASP A 497 34.75 2.71 -9.11
N TYR A 498 34.94 2.23 -7.88
CA TYR A 498 36.13 2.50 -7.07
C TYR A 498 37.02 1.27 -6.85
N GLY A 499 36.51 0.05 -7.07
CA GLY A 499 37.23 -1.18 -6.72
C GLY A 499 37.38 -1.39 -5.21
N VAL A 500 37.94 -2.53 -4.81
CA VAL A 500 37.95 -2.97 -3.39
C VAL A 500 38.77 -2.05 -2.49
N VAL A 501 39.98 -1.68 -2.92
CA VAL A 501 40.92 -0.90 -2.10
C VAL A 501 40.40 0.51 -1.86
N LYS A 502 40.08 1.25 -2.93
CA LYS A 502 39.60 2.63 -2.81
C LYS A 502 38.24 2.70 -2.08
N THR A 503 37.36 1.71 -2.25
CA THR A 503 36.11 1.65 -1.49
C THR A 503 36.37 1.52 0.01
N ALA A 504 37.36 0.72 0.44
CA ALA A 504 37.74 0.62 1.84
C ALA A 504 38.29 1.95 2.37
N ASP A 505 39.17 2.62 1.61
CA ASP A 505 39.72 3.92 1.99
C ASP A 505 38.64 4.99 2.15
N LEU A 506 37.64 5.01 1.26
CA LEU A 506 36.49 5.93 1.34
C LEU A 506 35.64 5.67 2.59
N ILE A 507 35.43 4.39 2.96
CA ILE A 507 34.72 4.04 4.19
C ILE A 507 35.48 4.57 5.42
N LEU A 508 36.80 4.38 5.45
CA LEU A 508 37.63 4.86 6.55
C LEU A 508 37.62 6.39 6.66
N GLN A 509 37.77 7.09 5.53
CA GLN A 509 37.72 8.55 5.49
C GLN A 509 36.38 9.09 5.97
N ALA A 510 35.26 8.50 5.51
CA ALA A 510 33.94 8.92 5.94
C ALA A 510 33.67 8.61 7.42
N ALA A 511 34.10 7.44 7.90
CA ALA A 511 33.98 7.07 9.31
C ALA A 511 34.81 8.00 10.20
N GLN A 512 36.05 8.31 9.82
CA GLN A 512 36.90 9.27 10.54
C GLN A 512 36.30 10.67 10.53
N HIS A 513 35.87 11.16 9.36
CA HIS A 513 35.29 12.49 9.23
C HIS A 513 34.04 12.64 10.09
N ARG A 514 33.18 11.61 10.13
CA ARG A 514 31.97 11.61 10.97
C ARG A 514 32.28 11.78 12.46
N LEU A 515 33.42 11.27 12.93
CA LEU A 515 33.88 11.44 14.31
C LEU A 515 34.42 12.85 14.60
N THR A 516 34.74 13.63 13.58
CA THR A 516 35.36 14.96 13.69
C THR A 516 34.45 16.13 13.29
N ILE A 517 33.20 15.88 12.87
CA ILE A 517 32.27 16.93 12.43
C ILE A 517 32.01 17.92 13.57
N SER A 518 32.31 19.19 13.33
CA SER A 518 31.99 20.31 14.21
C SER A 518 30.72 21.04 13.73
N LYS A 519 30.17 21.94 14.55
CA LYS A 519 29.04 22.81 14.14
C LYS A 519 29.41 23.73 12.97
N GLU A 520 30.68 24.09 12.84
CA GLU A 520 31.19 25.03 11.85
C GLU A 520 31.21 24.42 10.44
N ASP A 521 31.39 23.10 10.33
CA ASP A 521 31.47 22.37 9.05
C ASP A 521 30.12 22.29 8.30
N ILE A 522 29.00 22.61 8.96
CA ILE A 522 27.64 22.44 8.41
C ILE A 522 27.02 23.78 7.99
N ASN A 523 27.38 24.88 8.64
CA ASN A 523 26.80 26.20 8.37
C ASN A 523 27.87 27.30 8.29
N PRO A 524 28.66 27.37 7.20
CA PRO A 524 29.67 28.41 7.03
C PRO A 524 29.10 29.84 6.91
N ALA A 525 27.77 30.00 6.81
CA ALA A 525 27.11 31.29 6.53
C ALA A 525 26.42 31.94 7.74
N ALA A 526 26.51 31.38 8.94
CA ALA A 526 25.84 31.96 10.12
C ALA A 526 26.53 33.23 10.68
N ASP A 527 27.76 33.54 10.26
CA ASP A 527 28.54 34.71 10.74
C ASP A 527 28.67 35.86 9.72
N HIS A 528 28.01 35.80 8.56
CA HIS A 528 28.05 36.89 7.57
C HIS A 528 26.93 37.94 7.75
N ASN A 529 26.67 38.37 8.99
CA ASN A 529 25.91 39.60 9.29
C ASN A 529 26.79 40.76 9.77
N ALA A 530 28.10 40.70 9.52
CA ALA A 530 29.01 41.82 9.65
C ALA A 530 29.61 42.22 8.29
N ILE A 531 28.77 42.38 7.26
CA ILE A 531 29.17 43.05 6.01
C ILE A 531 28.72 44.51 6.10
N SER A 532 29.67 45.32 6.56
CA SER A 532 29.91 46.73 6.20
C SER A 532 28.77 47.48 5.49
N THR A 533 28.15 48.41 6.21
CA THR A 533 27.51 49.60 5.63
C THR A 533 28.51 50.35 4.75
N PRO A 534 28.28 50.53 3.44
CA PRO A 534 29.02 51.52 2.66
C PRO A 534 28.49 52.90 3.01
N ALA A 535 29.40 53.81 3.31
CA ALA A 535 29.13 55.23 3.51
C ALA A 535 28.42 55.83 2.29
N ALA A 536 27.25 56.41 2.51
CA ALA A 536 26.64 57.34 1.57
C ALA A 536 27.33 58.70 1.72
N ALA A 537 28.33 58.95 0.89
CA ALA A 537 28.70 60.31 0.51
C ALA A 537 27.79 60.69 -0.67
N ALA A 538 26.85 61.60 -0.41
CA ALA A 538 26.15 62.35 -1.44
C ALA A 538 26.55 63.82 -1.28
N GLU A 539 27.37 64.30 -2.21
CA GLU A 539 27.54 65.72 -2.51
C GLU A 539 26.25 66.21 -3.19
N SER A 540 25.52 67.10 -2.53
CA SER A 540 24.97 68.36 -3.07
C SER A 540 24.26 69.13 -1.96
#